data_AF-A0A1B7KPP7-F1
#
_entry.id   AF-A0A1B7KPP7-F1
#
_cell.length_a   1.000
_cell.length_b   1.000
_cell.length_c   1.000
_cell.angle_alpha   90.00
_cell.angle_beta   90.00
_cell.angle_gamma   90.00
#
_symmetry.space_group_name_H-M   'P 1'
#
loop_
_entity.id
_entity.type
_entity.pdbx_description
1 polymer ?
#
loop_
_entity_poly.entity_id
_entity_poly.type
_entity_poly.pdbx_seq_one_letter_code
_entity_poly.pdbx_strand_id
1 'polypeptide(L)' 'MKRTTLFIWGFFVLIAFCLNLFGLMHLIPPLITMPLLFFSIFGFLATWNSRNQFKGFYQKRMWQ' A
#
# COMPACT_ATOMS: atom_id res chain seq x y z
N MET A 1 -12.90 8.23 -5.04
CA MET A 1 -11.96 7.16 -5.42
C MET A 1 -10.97 6.78 -4.31
N LYS A 2 -10.39 7.73 -3.55
CA LYS A 2 -9.40 7.42 -2.49
C LYS A 2 -9.86 6.45 -1.39
N ARG A 3 -11.16 6.35 -1.09
CA ARG A 3 -11.68 5.42 -0.06
C ARG A 3 -11.69 3.97 -0.56
N THR A 4 -12.11 3.75 -1.81
CA THR A 4 -12.13 2.42 -2.44
C THR A 4 -10.71 1.88 -2.63
N THR A 5 -9.75 2.74 -2.98
CA THR A 5 -8.33 2.35 -3.10
C THR A 5 -7.76 1.83 -1.77
N LEU A 6 -8.19 2.39 -0.63
CA LEU A 6 -7.74 1.90 0.69
C LEU A 6 -8.31 0.52 1.02
N PHE A 7 -9.56 0.25 0.66
CA PHE A 7 -10.15 -1.09 0.79
C PHE A 7 -9.42 -2.13 -0.07
N ILE A 8 -9.06 -1.77 -1.30
CA ILE A 8 -8.31 -2.65 -2.21
C ILE A 8 -6.93 -2.99 -1.63
N TRP A 9 -6.19 -1.98 -1.16
CA TRP A 9 -4.89 -2.22 -0.52
C TRP A 9 -5.02 -3.02 0.78
N GLY A 10 -6.05 -2.75 1.60
CA GLY A 10 -6.32 -3.53 2.82
C GLY A 10 -6.58 -5.01 2.51
N PHE A 11 -7.34 -5.30 1.46
CA PHE A 11 -7.56 -6.67 1.00
C PHE A 11 -6.27 -7.33 0.49
N PHE A 12 -5.41 -6.58 -0.21
CA PHE A 12 -4.12 -7.06 -0.68
C PHE A 12 -3.16 -7.40 0.48
N VAL A 13 -3.11 -6.55 1.50
CA VAL A 13 -2.35 -6.80 2.74
C VAL A 13 -2.85 -8.06 3.45
N LEU A 14 -4.18 -8.26 3.52
CA LEU A 14 -4.77 -9.46 4.12
C LEU A 14 -4.32 -10.74 3.40
N ILE A 15 -4.38 -10.74 2.06
CA ILE A 15 -3.93 -11.89 1.25
C ILE A 15 -2.43 -12.14 1.44
N ALA A 16 -1.61 -11.08 1.38
CA ALA A 16 -0.17 -11.19 1.58
C ALA A 16 0.18 -11.71 2.98
N PHE A 17 -0.59 -11.32 4.00
CA PHE A 17 -0.46 -11.85 5.37
C PHE A 17 -0.75 -13.34 5.44
N CYS A 18 -1.85 -13.81 4.85
CA CYS A 18 -2.15 -15.23 4.78
C CYS A 18 -1.06 -16.03 4.04
N LEU A 19 -0.56 -15.52 2.91
CA LEU A 19 0.56 -16.11 2.18
C LEU A 19 1.86 -16.13 3.00
N ASN A 20 2.09 -15.10 3.82
CA ASN A 20 3.24 -15.05 4.72
C ASN A 20 3.17 -16.13 5.81
N LEU A 21 1.98 -16.37 6.39
CA LEU A 21 1.76 -17.49 7.32
C LEU A 21 2.08 -18.85 6.68
N PHE A 22 1.68 -19.07 5.42
CA PHE A 22 2.09 -20.28 4.69
C PHE A 22 3.60 -20.35 4.44
N GLY A 23 4.25 -19.20 4.23
CA GLY A 23 5.71 -19.12 4.14
C GLY A 23 6.42 -19.47 5.45
N LEU A 24 5.85 -19.09 6.60
CA LEU A 24 6.35 -19.51 7.92
C LEU A 24 6.21 -21.02 8.12
N MET A 25 5.16 -21.63 7.56
CA MET A 25 4.98 -23.09 7.57
C MET A 25 5.92 -23.84 6.61
N HIS A 26 6.90 -23.15 5.99
CA HIS A 26 7.85 -23.69 5.02
C HIS A 26 7.21 -24.24 3.72
N LEU A 27 5.93 -23.95 3.43
CA LEU A 27 5.31 -24.32 2.15
C LEU A 27 5.88 -23.50 0.98
N ILE A 28 6.30 -22.26 1.26
CA ILE A 28 6.84 -21.30 0.29
C ILE A 28 8.08 -20.66 0.93
N PRO A 29 9.15 -20.38 0.17
CA PRO A 29 10.32 -19.72 0.71
C PRO A 29 9.93 -18.38 1.41
N PRO A 30 10.25 -18.21 2.70
CA PRO A 30 9.92 -16.99 3.44
C PRO A 30 10.61 -15.76 2.84
N LEU A 31 11.71 -15.97 2.10
CA LEU A 31 12.41 -14.95 1.33
C LEU A 31 11.52 -14.24 0.29
N ILE A 32 10.45 -14.88 -0.20
CA ILE A 32 9.54 -14.28 -1.18
C ILE A 32 8.31 -13.68 -0.49
N THR A 33 7.79 -14.37 0.52
CA THR A 33 6.56 -13.94 1.20
C THR A 33 6.79 -12.72 2.09
N MET A 34 8.00 -12.55 2.65
CA MET A 34 8.38 -11.37 3.46
C MET A 34 8.44 -10.07 2.64
N PRO A 35 9.18 -9.99 1.51
CA PRO A 35 9.15 -8.82 0.64
C PRO A 35 7.75 -8.50 0.12
N LEU A 36 6.98 -9.52 -0.25
CA LEU A 36 5.62 -9.34 -0.76
C LEU A 36 4.71 -8.67 0.28
N LEU A 37 4.80 -9.11 1.54
CA LEU A 37 4.08 -8.51 2.65
C LEU A 37 4.55 -7.07 2.92
N PHE A 38 5.87 -6.83 2.87
CA PHE A 38 6.44 -5.50 3.03
C PHE A 38 5.92 -4.52 1.97
N PHE A 39 5.98 -4.88 0.68
CA PHE A 39 5.46 -4.04 -0.40
C PHE A 39 3.96 -3.79 -0.27
N SER A 40 3.21 -4.79 0.18
CA SER A 40 1.76 -4.65 0.39
C SER A 40 1.44 -3.62 1.47
N ILE A 41 2.13 -3.69 2.61
CA ILE A 41 1.97 -2.74 3.71
C ILE A 41 2.49 -1.35 3.31
N PHE A 42 3.64 -1.30 2.63
CA PHE A 42 4.23 -0.04 2.17
C PHE A 42 3.31 0.69 1.21
N GLY A 43 2.73 0.00 0.23
CA GLY A 43 1.77 0.60 -0.70
C GLY A 43 0.47 1.05 -0.04
N PHE A 44 -0.01 0.31 0.96
CA PHE A 44 -1.14 0.75 1.80
C PHE A 44 -0.79 2.06 2.54
N LEU A 45 0.37 2.11 3.20
CA LEU A 45 0.86 3.31 3.89
C LEU A 45 1.08 4.49 2.94
N ALA A 46 1.68 4.26 1.77
CA ALA A 46 1.93 5.30 0.78
C ALA A 46 0.61 5.91 0.26
N THR A 47 -0.38 5.07 0.00
CA THR A 47 -1.72 5.49 -0.42
C THR A 47 -2.44 6.25 0.69
N TRP A 48 -2.29 5.79 1.93
CA TRP A 48 -2.83 6.47 3.12
C TRP A 48 -2.17 7.83 3.33
N ASN A 49 -0.85 7.90 3.22
CA ASN A 49 -0.07 9.13 3.38
C ASN A 49 -0.40 10.16 2.29
N SER A 50 -0.68 9.71 1.06
CA SER A 50 -1.10 10.58 -0.04
C SER A 50 -2.48 11.25 0.17
N ARG A 51 -3.24 10.89 1.21
CA ARG A 51 -4.40 11.68 1.62
C ARG A 51 -4.01 13.00 2.29
N ASN A 52 -2.91 13.03 3.04
CA ASN A 52 -2.51 14.18 3.86
C ASN A 52 -1.34 14.99 3.27
N GLN A 53 -0.98 14.74 2.00
CA GLN A 53 0.02 15.55 1.32
C GLN A 53 -0.52 16.95 1.04
N PHE A 54 0.27 17.96 1.44
CA PHE A 54 0.07 19.35 1.03
C PHE A 54 0.12 19.42 -0.49
N LYS A 55 -0.98 19.83 -1.13
CA LYS A 55 -1.10 19.85 -2.60
C LYS A 55 -0.38 21.03 -3.26
N GLY A 56 0.47 21.75 -2.53
CA GLY A 56 0.99 23.03 -2.96
C GLY A 56 -0.07 24.13 -2.85
N PHE A 57 0.37 25.38 -2.94
CA PHE A 57 -0.54 26.47 -3.27
C PHE A 57 -0.96 26.26 -4.73
N TYR A 58 -2.27 26.21 -5.00
CA TYR A 58 -2.77 26.35 -6.35
C TYR A 58 -2.33 27.72 -6.84
N GLN A 59 -1.17 27.80 -7.49
CA GLN A 59 -0.75 28.99 -8.19
C GLN A 59 -1.70 29.11 -9.37
N LYS A 60 -2.81 29.82 -9.13
CA LYS A 60 -3.66 30.36 -10.17
C LYS A 60 -2.70 31.19 -10.99
N ARG A 61 -2.26 30.62 -12.11
CA ARG A 61 -1.36 31.24 -13.05
C ARG A 61 -2.15 32.40 -13.65
N MET A 62 -2.10 33.54 -12.97
CA MET A 62 -2.56 34.82 -13.48
C MET A 62 -1.53 35.22 -14.53
N TRP A 63 -1.63 34.66 -15.73
CA TRP A 63 -1.14 35.36 -16.91
C TRP A 63 -2.13 36.51 -17.11
N GLN A 64 -1.73 37.69 -16.64
CA GLN A 64 -2.09 38.95 -17.29
C GLN A 64 -1.43 38.98 -18.67
#